data_AF-A0A127SLG3-F1
#
_entry.id   AF-A0A127SLG3-F1
#
_cell.length_a   1.000
_cell.length_b   1.000
_cell.length_c   1.000
_cell.angle_alpha   90.00
_cell.angle_beta   90.00
_cell.angle_gamma   90.00
#
_symmetry.space_group_name_H-M   'P 1'
#
loop_
_entity.id
_entity.type
_entity.pdbx_description
1 polymer ?
#
loop_
_entity_poly.entity_id
_entity_poly.type
_entity_poly.pdbx_seq_one_letter_code
_entity_poly.pdbx_strand_id
1 'polypeptide(L)'
;MVGLITDKDEKAYREEVRDLTVWCKDNNLSLNVMKTEEMIVDNRKRRTKHAHILIDRAVVEQIESFKFLGVHINNKLTWSKHTKTVMKRARQNLFPLRRLKIFGMGLQILKRFYSCTIKSILTGCITAWYGNCSASDHKAQQRVVRTAQYITGPSFLPPRTSILGGVGGRP
;
A
#
# COMPACT_ATOMS: atom_id res chain seq x y z
N MET A 1 -13.83 6.04 6.22
CA MET A 1 -14.66 5.60 7.35
C MET A 1 -14.41 4.12 7.59
N VAL A 2 -14.33 3.68 8.84
CA VAL A 2 -14.07 2.27 9.20
C VAL A 2 -14.99 1.93 10.37
N GLY A 3 -15.82 0.91 10.23
CA GLY A 3 -16.70 0.42 11.29
C GLY A 3 -16.39 -1.04 11.63
N LEU A 4 -16.59 -1.40 12.90
CA LEU A 4 -16.44 -2.77 13.38
C LEU A 4 -17.78 -3.52 13.29
N ILE A 5 -17.75 -4.74 12.79
CA ILE A 5 -18.88 -5.68 12.78
C ILE A 5 -18.57 -6.79 13.78
N THR A 6 -19.38 -6.90 14.84
CA THR A 6 -19.21 -7.89 15.92
C THR A 6 -20.41 -8.83 15.94
N ASP A 7 -20.19 -10.13 16.10
CA ASP A 7 -21.27 -11.14 16.17
C ASP A 7 -22.30 -11.11 15.02
N LYS A 8 -21.85 -10.66 13.84
CA LYS A 8 -22.69 -10.43 12.64
C LYS A 8 -23.70 -9.29 12.79
N ASP A 9 -23.57 -8.48 13.83
CA ASP A 9 -24.28 -7.22 13.98
C ASP A 9 -23.54 -6.11 13.24
N GLU A 10 -24.21 -5.57 12.22
CA GLU A 10 -23.73 -4.48 11.38
C GLU A 10 -24.31 -3.12 11.79
N LYS A 11 -25.15 -3.08 12.84
CA LYS A 11 -25.95 -1.90 13.19
C LYS A 11 -25.07 -0.69 13.50
N ALA A 12 -24.05 -0.86 14.33
CA ALA A 12 -23.14 0.24 14.70
C ALA A 12 -22.49 0.87 13.46
N TYR A 13 -21.95 0.05 12.56
CA TYR A 13 -21.37 0.51 11.29
C TYR A 13 -22.38 1.22 10.40
N ARG A 14 -23.60 0.69 10.28
CA ARG A 14 -24.66 1.28 9.44
C ARG A 14 -25.18 2.61 10.00
N GLU A 15 -25.30 2.73 11.32
CA GLU A 15 -25.65 3.98 12.01
C GLU A 15 -24.59 5.05 11.75
N GLU A 16 -23.33 4.67 11.91
CA GLU A 16 -22.18 5.51 11.60
C GLU A 16 -22.23 6.04 10.14
N VAL A 17 -22.53 5.19 9.14
CA VAL A 17 -22.62 5.62 7.72
C VAL A 17 -23.80 6.56 7.50
N ARG A 18 -24.91 6.32 8.20
CA ARG A 18 -26.09 7.19 8.15
C ARG A 18 -25.78 8.56 8.74
N ASP A 19 -25.10 8.60 9.87
CA ASP A 19 -24.75 9.84 10.57
C ASP A 19 -23.76 10.67 9.73
N LEU A 20 -22.80 10.02 9.05
CA LEU A 20 -21.94 10.69 8.06
C LEU A 20 -22.77 11.28 6.91
N THR A 21 -23.76 10.55 6.41
CA THR A 21 -24.63 11.00 5.32
C THR A 21 -25.46 12.23 5.74
N VAL A 22 -25.99 12.23 6.96
CA VAL A 22 -26.71 13.38 7.54
C VAL A 22 -25.77 14.57 7.69
N TRP A 23 -24.59 14.36 8.29
CA TRP A 23 -23.59 15.41 8.45
C TRP A 23 -23.18 16.03 7.11
N CYS A 24 -22.97 15.23 6.06
CA CYS A 24 -22.69 15.75 4.73
C CYS A 24 -23.81 16.68 4.25
N LYS A 25 -25.07 16.28 4.37
CA LYS A 25 -26.22 17.09 3.96
C LYS A 25 -26.31 18.40 4.74
N ASP A 26 -26.15 18.34 6.06
CA ASP A 26 -26.19 19.51 6.94
C ASP A 26 -25.05 20.51 6.63
N ASN A 27 -23.95 20.02 6.05
CA ASN A 27 -22.79 20.80 5.64
C ASN A 27 -22.77 21.11 4.13
N ASN A 28 -23.89 20.97 3.42
CA ASN A 28 -24.01 21.22 1.98
C ASN A 28 -23.04 20.40 1.11
N LEU A 29 -22.66 19.21 1.57
CA LEU A 29 -21.83 18.24 0.86
C LEU A 29 -22.72 17.15 0.25
N SER A 30 -22.47 16.81 -1.01
CA SER A 30 -23.14 15.70 -1.70
C SER A 30 -22.19 14.51 -1.81
N LEU A 31 -22.63 13.34 -1.32
CA LEU A 31 -21.89 12.09 -1.45
C LEU A 31 -22.13 11.49 -2.84
N ASN A 32 -21.04 11.28 -3.58
CA ASN A 32 -21.12 10.59 -4.86
C ASN A 32 -21.11 9.07 -4.63
N VAL A 33 -22.30 8.47 -4.58
CA VAL A 33 -22.46 7.03 -4.34
C VAL A 33 -21.77 6.19 -5.42
N MET A 34 -21.75 6.65 -6.67
CA MET A 34 -21.08 5.96 -7.79
C MET A 34 -19.55 5.89 -7.65
N LYS A 35 -18.96 6.78 -6.85
CA LYS A 35 -17.52 6.75 -6.54
C LYS A 35 -17.23 6.13 -5.17
N THR A 36 -18.27 5.76 -4.42
CA THR A 36 -18.13 5.19 -3.08
C THR A 36 -18.04 3.68 -3.20
N GLU A 37 -17.02 3.11 -2.57
CA GLU A 37 -16.74 1.69 -2.59
C GLU A 37 -16.75 1.16 -1.14
N GLU A 38 -17.44 0.05 -0.90
CA GLU A 38 -17.47 -0.67 0.37
C GLU A 38 -16.48 -1.84 0.30
N MET A 39 -15.56 -1.93 1.26
CA MET A 39 -14.66 -3.09 1.37
C MET A 39 -14.82 -3.74 2.73
N ILE A 40 -15.27 -4.99 2.74
CA ILE A 40 -15.47 -5.77 3.96
C ILE A 40 -14.27 -6.69 4.18
N VAL A 41 -13.61 -6.53 5.33
CA VAL A 41 -12.46 -7.35 5.72
C VAL A 41 -12.91 -8.42 6.71
N ASP A 42 -13.01 -9.67 6.25
CA ASP A 42 -13.37 -10.82 7.08
C ASP A 42 -12.33 -11.94 6.93
N ASN A 43 -11.57 -12.17 7.99
CA ASN A 43 -10.53 -13.20 8.05
C ASN A 43 -11.01 -14.53 8.66
N ARG A 44 -12.31 -14.65 8.97
CA ARG A 44 -12.90 -15.91 9.47
C ARG A 44 -12.93 -16.96 8.35
N LYS A 45 -12.72 -18.23 8.70
CA LYS A 45 -12.79 -19.36 7.74
C LYS A 45 -14.18 -19.50 7.09
N ARG A 46 -15.23 -19.26 7.87
CA ARG A 46 -16.62 -19.21 7.39
C ARG A 46 -17.06 -17.76 7.35
N ARG A 47 -17.00 -17.18 6.17
CA ARG A 47 -17.39 -15.78 5.93
C ARG A 47 -18.90 -15.66 5.92
N THR A 48 -19.39 -14.59 6.52
CA THR A 48 -20.78 -14.16 6.35
C THR A 48 -20.90 -13.31 5.09
N LYS A 49 -21.98 -13.51 4.34
CA LYS A 49 -22.38 -12.53 3.33
C LYS A 49 -23.02 -11.36 4.06
N HIS A 50 -22.57 -10.17 3.73
CA HIS A 50 -23.06 -8.92 4.29
C HIS A 50 -23.91 -8.22 3.25
N ALA A 51 -25.02 -7.61 3.67
CA ALA A 51 -25.89 -6.88 2.76
C ALA A 51 -25.20 -5.58 2.31
N HIS A 52 -25.45 -5.15 1.08
CA HIS A 52 -24.89 -3.89 0.58
C HIS A 52 -25.39 -2.70 1.41
N ILE A 53 -24.55 -1.66 1.50
CA ILE A 53 -24.98 -0.36 2.00
C ILE A 53 -25.86 0.35 0.98
N LEU A 54 -26.87 1.05 1.50
CA LEU A 54 -27.69 1.99 0.76
C LEU A 54 -27.39 3.41 1.25
N ILE A 55 -26.95 4.29 0.36
CA ILE A 55 -26.82 5.74 0.59
C ILE A 55 -27.80 6.42 -0.35
N ASP A 56 -28.74 7.21 0.18
CA ASP A 56 -29.77 7.90 -0.61
C ASP A 56 -30.52 6.98 -1.60
N ARG A 57 -30.82 5.75 -1.16
CA ARG A 57 -31.47 4.67 -1.94
C ARG A 57 -30.63 4.10 -3.09
N ALA A 58 -29.39 4.54 -3.26
CA ALA A 58 -28.44 3.95 -4.20
C ALA A 58 -27.55 2.91 -3.49
N VAL A 59 -27.30 1.79 -4.17
CA VAL A 59 -26.47 0.69 -3.68
C VAL A 59 -24.99 1.06 -3.83
N VAL A 60 -24.22 0.90 -2.75
CA VAL A 60 -22.76 1.06 -2.76
C VAL A 60 -22.11 -0.22 -3.29
N GLU A 61 -21.14 -0.08 -4.19
CA GLU A 61 -20.41 -1.21 -4.75
C GLU A 61 -19.53 -1.87 -3.68
N GLN A 62 -19.67 -3.20 -3.51
CA GLN A 62 -18.77 -3.97 -2.67
C GLN A 62 -17.58 -4.47 -3.48
N ILE A 63 -16.37 -4.16 -3.02
CA ILE A 63 -15.13 -4.44 -3.72
C ILE A 63 -14.20 -5.34 -2.91
N GLU A 64 -13.35 -6.09 -3.62
CA GLU A 64 -12.33 -6.92 -2.97
C GLU A 64 -10.97 -6.22 -2.84
N SER A 65 -10.70 -5.23 -3.68
CA SER A 65 -9.41 -4.53 -3.68
C SER A 65 -9.55 -3.15 -4.30
N PHE A 66 -9.00 -2.14 -3.62
CA PHE A 66 -8.90 -0.78 -4.14
C PHE A 66 -7.47 -0.26 -4.04
N LYS A 67 -7.22 0.85 -4.72
CA LYS A 67 -5.94 1.56 -4.67
C LYS A 67 -6.14 2.89 -3.96
N PHE A 68 -5.61 3.00 -2.74
CA PHE A 68 -5.67 4.21 -1.94
C PHE A 68 -4.32 4.90 -1.92
N LEU A 69 -4.26 6.15 -2.42
CA LEU A 69 -3.04 6.97 -2.41
C LEU A 69 -1.78 6.25 -2.92
N GLY A 70 -1.94 5.35 -3.90
CA GLY A 70 -0.82 4.57 -4.46
C GLY A 70 -0.60 3.18 -3.85
N VAL A 71 -1.29 2.84 -2.76
CA VAL A 71 -1.20 1.55 -2.08
C VAL A 71 -2.38 0.65 -2.46
N HIS A 72 -2.10 -0.59 -2.87
CA HIS A 72 -3.15 -1.57 -3.12
C HIS A 72 -3.56 -2.26 -1.82
N ILE A 73 -4.80 -2.07 -1.41
CA ILE A 73 -5.42 -2.70 -0.26
C ILE A 73 -6.41 -3.74 -0.78
N ASN A 74 -6.54 -4.87 -0.09
CA ASN A 74 -7.57 -5.87 -0.40
C ASN A 74 -8.25 -6.37 0.87
N ASN A 75 -9.40 -7.00 0.67
CA ASN A 75 -10.25 -7.54 1.73
C ASN A 75 -9.62 -8.70 2.53
N LYS A 76 -8.48 -9.22 2.10
CA LYS A 76 -7.67 -10.22 2.82
C LYS A 76 -6.49 -9.59 3.55
N LEU A 77 -6.31 -8.27 3.45
CA LEU A 77 -5.15 -7.52 3.95
C LEU A 77 -3.80 -8.13 3.55
N THR A 78 -3.74 -8.72 2.34
CA THR A 78 -2.52 -9.30 1.78
C THR A 78 -1.79 -8.28 0.92
N TRP A 79 -0.48 -8.13 1.13
CA TRP A 79 0.32 -7.11 0.47
C TRP A 79 0.99 -7.57 -0.83
N SER A 80 0.73 -8.80 -1.29
CA SER A 80 1.42 -9.35 -2.46
C SER A 80 1.11 -8.58 -3.76
N LYS A 81 -0.13 -8.10 -3.95
CA LYS A 81 -0.48 -7.26 -5.13
C LYS A 81 0.29 -5.94 -5.11
N HIS A 82 0.27 -5.25 -3.97
CA HIS A 82 1.02 -4.00 -3.76
C HIS A 82 2.52 -4.22 -3.96
N THR A 83 3.08 -5.21 -3.28
CA THR A 83 4.51 -5.50 -3.31
C THR A 83 4.98 -5.86 -4.71
N LYS A 84 4.23 -6.69 -5.46
CA LYS A 84 4.53 -6.97 -6.87
C LYS A 84 4.60 -5.69 -7.71
N THR A 85 3.65 -4.76 -7.53
CA THR A 85 3.63 -3.47 -8.22
C THR A 85 4.83 -2.59 -7.84
N VAL A 86 5.13 -2.46 -6.55
CA VAL A 86 6.29 -1.72 -6.03
C VAL A 86 7.60 -2.30 -6.58
N MET A 87 7.77 -3.62 -6.50
CA MET A 87 8.96 -4.31 -6.99
C MET A 87 9.10 -4.18 -8.51
N LYS A 88 8.00 -4.22 -9.27
CA LYS A 88 8.03 -4.00 -10.73
C LYS A 88 8.54 -2.59 -11.05
N ARG A 89 7.97 -1.55 -10.42
CA ARG A 89 8.41 -0.15 -10.64
C ARG A 89 9.87 0.06 -10.21
N ALA A 90 10.28 -0.50 -9.08
CA ALA A 90 11.65 -0.40 -8.60
C ALA A 90 12.64 -1.10 -9.56
N ARG A 91 12.28 -2.28 -10.10
CA ARG A 91 13.09 -2.99 -11.11
C ARG A 91 13.21 -2.22 -12.42
N GLN A 92 12.12 -1.62 -12.89
CA GLN A 92 12.17 -0.79 -14.11
C GLN A 92 13.17 0.36 -13.99
N ASN A 93 13.33 0.93 -12.79
CA ASN A 93 14.29 1.99 -12.52
C ASN A 93 15.76 1.51 -12.41
N LEU A 94 16.02 0.19 -12.41
CA LEU A 94 17.39 -0.32 -12.51
C LEU A 94 17.99 -0.11 -13.91
N PHE A 95 17.17 -0.15 -14.95
CA PHE A 95 17.64 0.09 -16.32
C PHE A 95 18.23 1.50 -16.52
N PRO A 96 17.52 2.61 -16.23
CA PRO A 96 18.10 3.94 -16.33
C PRO A 96 19.30 4.13 -15.40
N LEU A 97 19.28 3.54 -14.19
CA LEU A 97 20.45 3.56 -13.30
C LEU A 97 21.69 2.89 -13.95
N ARG A 98 21.52 1.75 -14.63
CA ARG A 98 22.60 1.10 -15.39
C ARG A 98 23.07 1.98 -16.54
N ARG A 99 22.16 2.60 -17.28
CA ARG A 99 22.50 3.51 -18.39
C ARG A 99 23.33 4.69 -17.92
N LEU A 100 22.94 5.33 -16.80
CA LEU A 100 23.72 6.43 -16.21
C LEU A 100 25.15 6.00 -15.85
N LYS A 101 25.33 4.80 -15.31
CA LYS A 101 26.67 4.26 -15.04
C LYS A 101 27.47 4.06 -16.32
N ILE A 102 26.85 3.48 -17.35
CA ILE A 102 27.51 3.25 -18.66
C ILE A 102 27.94 4.57 -19.30
N PHE A 103 27.16 5.63 -19.12
CA PHE A 103 27.52 6.98 -19.59
C PHE A 103 28.59 7.67 -18.75
N GLY A 104 29.20 6.99 -17.78
CA GLY A 104 30.28 7.54 -16.97
C GLY A 104 29.83 8.59 -15.95
N MET A 105 28.53 8.63 -15.60
CA MET A 105 28.03 9.60 -14.62
C MET A 105 28.71 9.40 -13.26
N GLY A 106 29.06 10.52 -12.62
CA GLY A 106 29.71 10.51 -11.33
C GLY A 106 28.89 9.78 -10.26
N LEU A 107 29.58 9.15 -9.31
CA LEU A 107 28.96 8.35 -8.26
C LEU A 107 27.85 9.11 -7.50
N GLN A 108 28.04 10.39 -7.23
CA GLN A 108 27.05 11.21 -6.52
C GLN A 108 25.72 11.34 -7.28
N ILE A 109 25.77 11.40 -8.61
CA ILE A 109 24.57 11.44 -9.45
C ILE A 109 23.84 10.09 -9.38
N LEU A 110 24.56 8.98 -9.47
CA LEU A 110 23.99 7.64 -9.33
C LEU A 110 23.33 7.44 -7.96
N LYS A 111 23.94 7.95 -6.89
CA LYS A 111 23.41 7.90 -5.52
C LYS A 111 22.11 8.70 -5.38
N ARG A 112 22.08 9.92 -5.91
CA ARG A 112 20.88 10.78 -5.93
C ARG A 112 19.78 10.11 -6.74
N PHE A 113 20.10 9.60 -7.93
CA PHE A 113 19.16 8.88 -8.77
C PHE A 113 18.53 7.69 -8.04
N TYR A 114 19.34 6.82 -7.43
CA TYR A 114 18.84 5.69 -6.63
C TYR A 114 17.92 6.16 -5.50
N SER A 115 18.33 7.20 -4.76
CA SER A 115 17.59 7.69 -3.59
C SER A 115 16.22 8.26 -3.99
N CYS A 116 16.19 9.08 -5.04
CA CYS A 116 14.97 9.74 -5.50
C CYS A 116 14.01 8.79 -6.24
N THR A 117 14.52 7.71 -6.87
CA THR A 117 13.69 6.81 -7.67
C THR A 117 13.44 5.49 -6.95
N ILE A 118 14.47 4.63 -6.85
CA ILE A 118 14.35 3.27 -6.34
C ILE A 118 14.06 3.28 -4.83
N LYS A 119 14.84 3.99 -4.02
CA LYS A 119 14.64 4.06 -2.57
C LYS A 119 13.27 4.65 -2.26
N SER A 120 12.92 5.79 -2.87
CA SER A 120 11.61 6.43 -2.68
C SER A 120 10.44 5.50 -3.00
N ILE A 121 10.53 4.68 -4.06
CA ILE A 121 9.50 3.68 -4.40
C ILE A 121 9.44 2.58 -3.32
N LEU A 122 10.60 2.07 -2.88
CA LEU A 122 10.69 0.98 -1.90
C LEU A 122 10.29 1.40 -0.48
N THR A 123 10.45 2.68 -0.12
CA THR A 123 10.10 3.20 1.21
C THR A 123 8.73 3.88 1.24
N GLY A 124 8.08 4.07 0.10
CA GLY A 124 6.75 4.66 0.01
C GLY A 124 5.72 3.87 0.81
N CYS A 125 5.07 4.53 1.78
CA CYS A 125 4.08 3.94 2.69
C CYS A 125 4.57 2.64 3.39
N ILE A 126 5.88 2.50 3.63
CA ILE A 126 6.48 1.24 4.10
C ILE A 126 5.88 0.72 5.42
N THR A 127 5.43 1.62 6.30
CA THR A 127 4.77 1.29 7.56
C THR A 127 3.44 0.55 7.37
N ALA A 128 2.76 0.76 6.24
CA ALA A 128 1.47 0.13 5.97
C ALA A 128 1.60 -1.34 5.52
N TRP A 129 2.65 -1.67 4.75
CA TRP A 129 2.72 -2.95 4.04
C TRP A 129 3.91 -3.83 4.40
N TYR A 130 5.04 -3.27 4.84
CA TYR A 130 6.28 -4.05 4.98
C TYR A 130 6.20 -5.14 6.06
N GLY A 131 5.59 -4.83 7.21
CA GLY A 131 5.52 -5.77 8.34
C GLY A 131 4.71 -7.04 8.04
N ASN A 132 3.79 -6.97 7.07
CA ASN A 132 2.88 -8.04 6.70
C ASN A 132 3.21 -8.65 5.33
N CYS A 133 4.44 -8.42 4.83
CA CYS A 133 4.94 -9.04 3.59
C CYS A 133 5.30 -10.51 3.78
N SER A 134 5.20 -11.30 2.71
CA SER A 134 5.71 -12.67 2.73
C SER A 134 7.24 -12.72 2.68
N ALA A 135 7.84 -13.84 3.08
CA ALA A 135 9.28 -14.07 2.90
C ALA A 135 9.72 -13.93 1.43
N SER A 136 8.84 -14.28 0.48
CA SER A 136 9.09 -14.13 -0.96
C SER A 136 9.13 -12.66 -1.39
N ASP A 137 8.27 -11.82 -0.81
CA ASP A 137 8.19 -10.39 -1.06
C ASP A 137 9.46 -9.68 -0.54
N HIS A 138 9.90 -10.04 0.67
CA HIS A 138 11.17 -9.55 1.22
C HIS A 138 12.36 -9.96 0.35
N LYS A 139 12.42 -11.22 -0.11
CA LYS A 139 13.46 -11.68 -1.04
C LYS A 139 13.44 -10.87 -2.34
N ALA A 140 12.26 -10.56 -2.89
CA ALA A 140 12.13 -9.76 -4.11
C ALA A 140 12.68 -8.34 -3.93
N GLN A 141 12.39 -7.69 -2.80
CA GLN A 141 12.95 -6.38 -2.44
C GLN A 141 14.46 -6.41 -2.30
N GLN A 142 14.98 -7.41 -1.59
CA GLN A 142 16.43 -7.58 -1.40
C GLN A 142 17.17 -7.76 -2.73
N ARG A 143 16.59 -8.44 -3.72
CA ARG A 143 17.20 -8.57 -5.06
C ARG A 143 17.36 -7.23 -5.77
N VAL A 144 16.35 -6.35 -5.67
CA VAL A 144 16.41 -5.01 -6.26
C VAL A 144 17.51 -4.18 -5.61
N VAL A 145 17.54 -4.20 -4.27
CA VAL A 145 18.54 -3.48 -3.47
C VAL A 145 19.95 -3.97 -3.81
N ARG A 146 20.17 -5.29 -3.85
CA ARG A 146 21.47 -5.88 -4.22
C ARG A 146 21.92 -5.53 -5.63
N THR A 147 20.98 -5.52 -6.57
CA THR A 147 21.30 -5.15 -7.96
C THR A 147 21.69 -3.68 -8.04
N ALA A 148 20.98 -2.79 -7.33
CA ALA A 148 21.36 -1.39 -7.25
C ALA A 148 22.74 -1.21 -6.60
N GLN A 149 23.04 -1.92 -5.49
CA GLN A 149 24.36 -1.91 -4.84
C GLN A 149 25.47 -2.34 -5.80
N TYR A 150 25.25 -3.40 -6.58
CA TYR A 150 26.23 -3.86 -7.56
C TYR A 150 26.49 -2.80 -8.65
N ILE A 151 25.46 -2.05 -9.07
CA ILE A 151 25.61 -0.98 -10.05
C ILE A 151 26.37 0.20 -9.42
N THR A 152 26.00 0.66 -8.23
CA THR A 152 26.58 1.87 -7.62
C THR A 152 27.90 1.63 -6.86
N GLY A 153 28.23 0.38 -6.54
CA GLY A 153 29.39 -0.01 -5.74
C GLY A 153 29.04 -0.42 -4.28
N PRO A 154 29.82 -1.33 -3.66
CA PRO A 154 29.53 -1.93 -2.35
C PRO A 154 29.62 -0.97 -1.14
N SER A 155 30.29 0.17 -1.27
CA SER A 155 30.43 1.19 -0.21
C SER A 155 29.18 2.08 -0.02
N PHE A 156 28.02 1.69 -0.55
CA PHE A 156 26.86 2.59 -0.73
C PHE A 156 25.69 2.36 0.24
N LEU A 157 25.35 1.13 0.62
CA LEU A 157 24.14 0.87 1.41
C LEU A 157 24.51 0.18 2.71
N PRO A 158 23.88 0.54 3.85
CA PRO A 158 24.23 -0.12 5.08
C PRO A 158 23.78 -1.60 5.00
N PRO A 159 24.45 -2.51 5.72
CA PRO A 159 24.11 -3.93 5.70
C PRO A 159 22.63 -4.16 6.04
N ARG A 160 22.11 -5.31 5.58
CA ARG A 160 20.79 -5.98 5.74
C ARG A 160 19.64 -5.34 6.56
N THR A 161 19.91 -4.53 7.57
CA THR A 161 19.01 -4.03 8.61
C THR A 161 18.56 -2.58 8.45
N SER A 162 19.18 -1.80 7.57
CA SER A 162 19.10 -0.33 7.65
C SER A 162 18.06 0.38 6.79
N ILE A 163 17.34 -0.31 5.89
CA ILE A 163 16.17 0.32 5.24
C ILE A 163 15.10 0.66 6.30
N LEU A 164 15.18 0.03 7.48
CA LEU A 164 14.20 0.10 8.57
C LEU A 164 14.80 0.45 9.93
N GLY A 165 16.00 1.04 9.98
CA GLY A 165 16.71 1.38 11.23
C GLY A 165 15.99 2.33 12.20
N GLY A 166 14.71 2.65 11.98
CA GLY A 166 13.86 3.41 12.89
C GLY A 166 12.41 2.91 13.02
N VAL A 167 12.07 1.71 12.50
CA VAL A 167 10.68 1.19 12.57
C VAL A 167 10.55 -0.06 13.44
N GLY A 168 11.68 -0.58 13.95
CA GLY A 168 11.75 -1.78 14.78
C GLY A 168 11.71 -1.52 16.29
N GLY A 169 10.89 -0.57 16.73
CA GLY A 169 10.56 -0.40 18.14
C GLY A 169 9.07 -0.62 18.34
N ARG A 170 8.68 -1.78 18.87
CA ARG A 170 7.47 -1.87 19.68
C ARG A 170 7.79 -2.67 20.95
N PRO A 171 7.24 -2.26 22.11
CA PRO A 171 7.18 -3.09 23.31
C PRO A 171 6.32 -4.34 23.06
#